data_AF-A0A838WIX1-F1
#
_entry.id   AF-A0A838WIX1-F1
#
_cell.length_a   1.000
_cell.length_b   1.000
_cell.length_c   1.000
_cell.angle_alpha   90.00
_cell.angle_beta   90.00
_cell.angle_gamma   90.00
#
_symmetry.space_group_name_H-M   'P 1'
#
loop_
_entity.id
_entity.type
_entity.pdbx_description
1 polymer ?
#
loop_
_entity_poly.entity_id
_entity_poly.type
_entity_poly.pdbx_seq_one_letter_code
_entity_poly.pdbx_strand_id
1 'polypeptide(L)'
;MLYLQTLGELTLTAPSGEVLSTRRKELVLLAYLARSAPRAVPRAELAELLWGERVEERARHSLRQALLQLRRVVGEGLRVGNEQVLLASGTLEVDVIAFEAEIAAGRLREAVARWRGDFLAGAEDLGGEVYRGWVEAEREAVR
;
A
#
# COMPACT_ATOMS: atom_id res chain seq x y z
N MET A 1 -13.52 7.97 -5.37
CA MET A 1 -12.63 7.25 -4.42
C MET A 1 -11.21 7.32 -4.96
N LEU A 2 -10.17 7.24 -4.13
CA LEU A 2 -8.80 7.12 -4.60
C LEU A 2 -8.58 5.71 -5.18
N TYR A 3 -7.76 5.60 -6.22
CA TYR A 3 -7.40 4.32 -6.84
C TYR A 3 -5.89 4.12 -6.78
N LEU A 4 -5.46 3.04 -6.11
CA LEU A 4 -4.06 2.63 -6.04
C LEU A 4 -3.83 1.46 -6.99
N GLN A 5 -2.98 1.68 -7.99
CA GLN A 5 -2.50 0.62 -8.85
C GLN A 5 -1.25 0.00 -8.23
N THR A 6 -1.24 -1.31 -8.10
CA THR A 6 -0.16 -2.11 -7.51
C THR A 6 0.27 -3.27 -8.41
N LEU A 7 -0.56 -3.70 -9.36
CA LEU A 7 -0.19 -4.70 -10.37
C LEU A 7 0.45 -3.98 -11.56
N GLY A 8 1.79 -3.97 -11.61
CA GLY A 8 2.56 -3.15 -12.55
C GLY A 8 3.00 -1.82 -11.93
N GLU A 9 2.84 -0.71 -12.65
CA GLU A 9 3.34 0.59 -12.22
C GLU A 9 2.59 1.11 -10.98
N LEU A 10 3.33 1.33 -9.89
CA LEU A 10 2.80 1.83 -8.62
C LEU A 10 2.38 3.30 -8.73
N THR A 11 1.07 3.54 -8.80
CA THR A 11 0.49 4.88 -9.00
C THR A 11 -0.77 5.08 -8.15
N LEU A 12 -1.03 6.33 -7.77
CA LEU A 12 -2.23 6.73 -7.04
C LEU A 12 -2.99 7.76 -7.86
N THR A 13 -4.27 7.50 -8.10
CA THR A 13 -5.12 8.34 -8.94
C THR A 13 -6.28 8.90 -8.13
N ALA A 14 -6.54 10.21 -8.31
CA ALA A 14 -7.65 10.92 -7.74
C ALA A 14 -8.99 10.51 -8.37
N PRO A 15 -10.14 10.78 -7.72
CA PRO A 15 -11.45 10.58 -8.33
C PRO A 15 -11.64 11.36 -9.65
N SER A 16 -10.89 12.45 -9.84
CA SER A 16 -10.86 13.25 -11.06
C SER A 16 -10.11 12.57 -12.23
N GLY A 17 -9.39 11.47 -11.97
CA GLY A 17 -8.49 10.84 -12.94
C GLY A 17 -7.05 11.38 -12.92
N GLU A 18 -6.77 12.40 -12.11
CA GLU A 18 -5.42 12.96 -11.96
C GLU A 18 -4.49 12.00 -11.20
N VAL A 19 -3.30 11.76 -11.73
CA VAL A 19 -2.25 11.00 -11.02
C VAL A 19 -1.62 11.89 -9.95
N LEU A 20 -1.71 11.47 -8.69
CA LEU A 20 -1.23 12.25 -7.55
C LEU A 20 0.26 12.03 -7.33
N SER A 21 1.02 13.14 -7.26
CA SER A 21 2.44 13.09 -6.93
C SER A 21 2.64 12.68 -5.47
N THR A 22 3.02 11.42 -5.26
CA THR A 22 3.22 10.80 -3.95
C THR A 22 4.51 9.97 -3.98
N ARG A 23 5.26 9.92 -2.88
CA ARG A 23 6.54 9.20 -2.88
C ARG A 23 6.30 7.70 -2.93
N ARG A 24 7.16 6.95 -3.60
CA ARG A 24 7.00 5.49 -3.74
C ARG A 24 6.83 4.76 -2.40
N LYS A 25 7.59 5.14 -1.36
CA LYS A 25 7.44 4.55 -0.01
C LYS A 25 6.09 4.85 0.64
N GLU A 26 5.50 6.01 0.36
CA GLU A 26 4.16 6.36 0.85
C GLU A 26 3.09 5.52 0.14
N LEU A 27 3.24 5.31 -1.17
CA LEU A 27 2.37 4.42 -1.94
C LEU A 27 2.45 2.96 -1.48
N VAL A 28 3.66 2.46 -1.20
CA VAL A 28 3.88 1.14 -0.60
C VAL A 28 3.23 1.05 0.78
N LEU A 29 3.41 2.06 1.62
CA LEU A 29 2.78 2.10 2.95
C LEU A 29 1.25 2.04 2.84
N LEU A 30 0.68 2.73 1.85
CA LEU A 30 -0.74 2.71 1.58
C LEU A 30 -1.21 1.33 1.07
N ALA A 31 -0.44 0.68 0.19
CA ALA A 31 -0.70 -0.69 -0.25
C ALA A 31 -0.69 -1.66 0.94
N TYR A 32 0.33 -1.59 1.79
CA TYR A 32 0.45 -2.44 2.98
C TYR A 32 -0.73 -2.27 3.95
N LEU A 33 -1.14 -1.03 4.20
CA LEU A 33 -2.29 -0.72 5.05
C LEU A 33 -3.60 -1.24 4.43
N ALA A 34 -3.75 -1.17 3.11
CA ALA A 34 -4.92 -1.70 2.42
C ALA A 34 -4.98 -3.23 2.49
N ARG A 35 -3.84 -3.91 2.32
CA ARG A 35 -3.74 -5.38 2.48
C ARG A 35 -3.94 -5.84 3.92
N SER A 36 -3.63 -4.98 4.89
CA SER A 36 -3.90 -5.24 6.30
C SER A 36 -5.33 -4.91 6.73
N ALA A 37 -6.10 -4.15 5.95
CA ALA A 37 -7.43 -3.70 6.37
C ALA A 37 -8.39 -4.90 6.58
N PRO A 38 -9.28 -4.85 7.59
CA PRO A 38 -9.58 -3.73 8.49
C PRO A 38 -8.73 -3.70 9.78
N ARG A 39 -7.61 -4.45 9.84
CA ARG A 39 -6.71 -4.46 11.01
C ARG A 39 -6.01 -3.10 11.15
N ALA A 40 -5.93 -2.59 12.38
CA ALA A 40 -5.04 -1.49 12.70
C ALA A 40 -3.61 -2.00 12.81
N VAL A 41 -2.66 -1.33 12.14
CA VAL A 41 -1.26 -1.75 12.07
C VAL A 41 -0.42 -0.96 13.06
N PRO A 42 0.38 -1.61 13.93
CA PRO A 42 1.32 -0.94 14.81
C PRO A 42 2.31 -0.06 14.04
N ARG A 43 2.61 1.12 14.57
CA ARG A 43 3.60 2.03 13.97
C ARG A 43 5.01 1.44 13.99
N ALA A 44 5.32 0.60 14.98
CA ALA A 44 6.59 -0.11 15.02
C ALA A 44 6.74 -1.04 13.81
N GLU A 45 5.71 -1.82 13.50
CA GLU A 45 5.64 -2.70 12.30
C GLU A 45 5.81 -1.90 11.01
N LEU A 46 5.10 -0.77 10.86
CA LEU A 46 5.25 0.09 9.67
C LEU A 46 6.63 0.74 9.55
N ALA A 47 7.27 1.07 10.68
CA ALA A 47 8.60 1.64 10.70
C ALA A 47 9.65 0.59 10.32
N GLU A 48 9.53 -0.61 10.87
CA GLU A 48 10.40 -1.75 10.59
C GLU A 48 10.29 -2.19 9.13
N LEU A 49 9.07 -2.29 8.59
CA LEU A 49 8.80 -2.68 7.21
C LEU A 49 9.65 -1.86 6.21
N LEU A 50 9.57 -0.53 6.27
CA LEU A 50 10.18 0.35 5.24
C LEU A 50 11.51 0.99 5.65
N TRP A 51 11.87 0.95 6.94
CA TRP A 51 13.05 1.62 7.49
C TRP A 51 13.79 0.81 8.57
N GLY A 52 13.54 -0.50 8.70
CA GLY A 52 14.14 -1.35 9.75
C GLY A 52 15.68 -1.39 9.76
N GLU A 53 16.34 -1.11 8.64
CA GLU A 53 17.80 -1.01 8.55
C GLU A 53 18.38 0.30 9.15
N ARG A 54 17.52 1.24 9.56
CA ARG A 54 17.92 2.53 10.15
C ARG A 54 17.87 2.45 11.68
N VAL A 55 18.67 3.31 12.32
CA VAL A 55 18.53 3.60 13.76
C VAL A 55 17.07 3.94 14.09
N GLU A 56 16.55 3.36 15.16
CA GLU A 56 15.13 3.33 15.51
C GLU A 56 14.47 4.73 15.52
N GLU A 57 15.13 5.74 16.08
CA GLU A 57 14.63 7.13 16.08
C GLU A 57 14.44 7.69 14.67
N ARG A 58 15.36 7.38 13.74
CA ARG A 58 15.28 7.83 12.34
C ARG A 58 14.17 7.11 11.58
N ALA A 59 13.93 5.83 11.87
CA ALA A 59 12.82 5.07 11.31
C ALA A 59 11.47 5.66 11.75
N ARG A 60 11.28 5.90 13.06
CA ARG A 60 10.07 6.52 13.61
C ARG A 60 9.82 7.93 13.06
N HIS A 61 10.87 8.74 12.91
CA HIS A 61 10.77 10.06 12.30
C HIS A 61 10.33 9.97 10.82
N SER A 62 10.94 9.07 10.05
CA SER A 62 10.61 8.86 8.64
C SER A 62 9.16 8.40 8.46
N LEU A 63 8.69 7.45 9.29
CA LEU A 63 7.30 7.02 9.30
C LEU A 63 6.35 8.18 9.62
N ARG A 64 6.67 9.02 10.61
CA ARG A 64 5.84 10.18 10.96
C ARG A 64 5.65 11.12 9.77
N GLN A 65 6.72 11.42 9.03
CA GLN A 65 6.64 12.27 7.84
C GLN A 65 5.81 11.63 6.72
N ALA A 66 6.02 10.33 6.46
CA ALA A 66 5.23 9.61 5.47
C ALA A 66 3.73 9.58 5.81
N LEU A 67 3.38 9.33 7.07
CA LEU A 67 1.98 9.35 7.53
C LEU A 67 1.35 10.74 7.45
N LEU A 68 2.12 11.80 7.73
CA LEU A 68 1.66 13.17 7.57
C LEU A 68 1.34 13.49 6.11
N GLN A 69 2.22 13.08 5.19
CA GLN A 69 2.00 13.28 3.76
C GLN A 69 0.82 12.46 3.26
N LEU A 70 0.71 11.20 3.65
CA LEU A 70 -0.45 10.37 3.29
C LEU A 70 -1.75 10.97 3.81
N ARG A 71 -1.80 11.45 5.06
CA ARG A 71 -3.02 12.07 5.62
C ARG A 71 -3.49 13.29 4.82
N ARG A 72 -2.58 14.05 4.19
CA ARG A 72 -2.95 15.15 3.28
C ARG A 72 -3.62 14.67 1.99
N VAL A 73 -3.28 13.46 1.55
CA VAL A 73 -3.80 12.87 0.31
C VAL A 73 -5.11 12.11 0.55
N VAL A 74 -5.13 11.22 1.55
CA VAL A 74 -6.29 10.33 1.82
C VAL A 74 -7.29 10.91 2.83
N GLY A 75 -6.94 12.02 3.49
CA GLY A 75 -7.79 12.70 4.46
C GLY A 75 -8.12 11.83 5.68
N GLU A 76 -9.37 11.93 6.15
CA GLU A 76 -9.89 11.23 7.34
C GLU A 76 -10.03 9.71 7.15
N GLY A 77 -9.80 9.20 5.94
CA GLY A 77 -9.73 7.77 5.67
C GLY A 77 -8.51 7.09 6.28
N LEU A 78 -7.45 7.83 6.62
CA LEU A 78 -6.28 7.32 7.34
C LEU A 78 -6.30 7.80 8.80
N ARG A 79 -6.67 6.89 9.69
CA ARG A 79 -6.71 7.14 11.12
C ARG A 79 -5.35 6.87 11.71
N VAL A 80 -4.60 7.94 11.96
CA VAL A 80 -3.27 7.89 12.56
C VAL A 80 -3.39 8.08 14.08
N GLY A 81 -3.24 7.01 14.84
CA GLY A 81 -3.14 7.04 16.29
C GLY A 81 -1.70 7.14 16.80
N ASN A 82 -1.55 7.16 18.13
CA ASN A 82 -0.25 7.23 18.80
C ASN A 82 0.59 5.97 18.57
N GLU A 83 -0.04 4.79 18.56
CA GLU A 83 0.65 3.50 18.45
C GLU A 83 0.30 2.72 17.18
N GLN A 84 -0.83 3.04 16.54
CA GLN A 84 -1.35 2.27 15.41
C GLN A 84 -1.95 3.17 14.33
N VAL A 85 -2.02 2.64 13.11
CA VAL A 85 -2.57 3.30 11.92
C VAL A 85 -3.62 2.38 11.31
N LEU A 86 -4.78 2.94 10.97
CA LEU A 86 -5.86 2.22 10.33
C LEU A 86 -6.28 2.92 9.05
N LEU A 87 -6.40 2.16 7.97
CA LEU A 87 -7.06 2.61 6.75
C LEU A 87 -8.54 2.22 6.82
N ALA A 88 -9.43 3.20 6.76
CA ALA A 88 -10.86 2.97 6.80
C ALA A 88 -11.36 2.38 5.47
N SER A 89 -12.30 1.43 5.56
CA SER A 89 -12.95 0.83 4.39
C SER A 89 -13.59 1.90 3.50
N GLY A 90 -13.51 1.71 2.18
CA GLY A 90 -14.05 2.67 1.20
C GLY A 90 -13.23 3.95 1.01
N THR A 91 -12.07 4.08 1.67
CA THR A 91 -11.13 5.19 1.44
C THR A 91 -10.39 5.03 0.11
N LEU A 92 -10.04 3.79 -0.22
CA LEU A 92 -9.10 3.45 -1.27
C LEU A 92 -9.57 2.19 -1.99
N GLU A 93 -9.57 2.23 -3.32
CA GLU A 93 -9.64 1.05 -4.17
C GLU A 93 -8.23 0.61 -4.51
N VAL A 94 -7.98 -0.70 -4.46
CA VAL A 94 -6.68 -1.29 -4.83
C VAL A 94 -6.93 -2.37 -5.86
N ASP A 95 -6.19 -2.30 -6.97
CA ASP A 95 -6.34 -3.20 -8.11
C ASP A 95 -6.11 -4.68 -7.77
N VAL A 96 -5.16 -5.01 -6.90
CA VAL A 96 -4.91 -6.39 -6.46
C VAL A 96 -6.08 -6.97 -5.66
N ILE A 97 -6.73 -6.15 -4.83
CA ILE A 97 -7.92 -6.57 -4.07
C ILE A 97 -9.10 -6.79 -5.03
N ALA A 98 -9.26 -5.90 -6.01
CA ALA A 98 -10.30 -6.05 -7.03
C ALA A 98 -10.05 -7.28 -7.93
N PHE A 99 -8.79 -7.54 -8.28
CA PHE A 99 -8.35 -8.71 -9.02
C PHE A 99 -8.74 -10.01 -8.30
N GLU A 100 -8.36 -10.16 -7.04
CA GLU A 100 -8.69 -11.35 -6.24
C GLU A 100 -10.21 -11.57 -6.13
N ALA A 101 -10.98 -10.49 -5.93
CA ALA A 101 -12.43 -10.55 -5.87
C ALA A 101 -13.09 -10.94 -7.21
N GLU A 102 -12.49 -10.57 -8.34
CA GLU A 102 -12.93 -10.96 -9.68
C GLU A 102 -12.60 -12.43 -9.97
N ILE A 103 -11.42 -12.90 -9.59
CA ILE A 103 -11.05 -14.33 -9.64
C ILE A 103 -12.04 -15.17 -8.83
N ALA A 104 -12.28 -14.80 -7.56
CA ALA A 104 -13.18 -15.51 -6.66
C ALA A 104 -14.63 -15.59 -7.20
N ALA A 105 -15.04 -14.60 -8.00
CA ALA A 105 -16.36 -14.56 -8.60
C ALA A 105 -16.43 -15.14 -10.02
N GLY A 106 -15.34 -15.75 -10.53
CA GLY A 106 -15.28 -16.34 -11.87
C GLY A 106 -15.24 -15.33 -13.02
N ARG A 107 -15.02 -14.04 -12.72
CA ARG A 107 -14.90 -12.95 -13.70
C ARG A 107 -13.47 -12.83 -14.22
N LEU A 108 -13.01 -13.91 -14.87
CA LEU A 108 -11.60 -14.06 -15.26
C LEU A 108 -11.15 -13.01 -16.30
N ARG A 109 -12.05 -12.57 -17.19
CA ARG A 109 -11.70 -11.58 -18.21
C ARG A 109 -11.38 -10.22 -17.58
N GLU A 110 -12.17 -9.82 -16.60
CA GLU A 110 -12.00 -8.59 -15.83
C GLU A 110 -10.71 -8.66 -15.00
N ALA A 111 -10.48 -9.79 -14.31
CA ALA A 111 -9.26 -10.00 -13.54
C ALA A 111 -8.00 -9.87 -14.42
N VAL A 112 -7.94 -10.57 -15.55
CA VAL A 112 -6.81 -10.49 -16.48
C VAL A 112 -6.59 -9.07 -17.00
N ALA A 113 -7.65 -8.29 -17.22
CA ALA A 113 -7.53 -6.89 -17.67
C ALA A 113 -6.91 -5.96 -16.61
N ARG A 114 -6.97 -6.32 -15.32
CA ARG A 114 -6.30 -5.57 -14.23
C ARG A 114 -4.83 -5.90 -14.09
N TRP A 115 -4.40 -7.09 -14.52
CA TRP A 115 -3.01 -7.50 -14.44
C TRP A 115 -2.16 -6.75 -15.46
N ARG A 116 -1.36 -5.78 -14.98
CA ARG A 116 -0.42 -5.02 -15.84
C ARG A 116 1.05 -5.33 -15.55
N GLY A 117 1.32 -6.21 -14.58
CA GLY A 117 2.66 -6.61 -14.18
C GLY A 117 2.66 -7.20 -12.77
N ASP A 118 3.85 -7.56 -12.28
CA ASP A 118 4.02 -8.05 -10.92
C ASP A 118 3.55 -7.01 -9.89
N PHE A 119 3.09 -7.50 -8.73
CA PHE A 119 2.76 -6.66 -7.59
C PHE A 119 3.97 -5.80 -7.17
N LEU A 120 3.75 -4.49 -7.05
CA LEU A 120 4.75 -3.46 -6.72
C LEU A 120 5.99 -3.50 -7.64
N ALA A 121 5.79 -3.66 -8.96
CA ALA A 121 6.88 -3.67 -9.92
C ALA A 121 7.78 -2.41 -9.82
N GLY A 122 9.09 -2.63 -9.73
CA GLY A 122 10.10 -1.57 -9.59
C GLY A 122 10.18 -0.94 -8.19
N ALA A 123 9.44 -1.45 -7.21
CA ALA A 123 9.46 -1.02 -5.82
C ALA A 123 10.05 -2.07 -4.86
N GLU A 124 10.69 -3.13 -5.38
CA GLU A 124 11.17 -4.30 -4.63
C GLU A 124 12.23 -3.94 -3.57
N ASP A 125 13.06 -2.92 -3.84
CA ASP A 125 14.17 -2.52 -2.98
C ASP A 125 13.87 -1.30 -2.08
N LEU A 126 12.58 -0.97 -1.88
CA LEU A 126 12.19 0.20 -1.09
C LEU A 126 12.24 -0.01 0.44
N GLY A 127 12.40 -1.24 0.91
CA GLY A 127 12.42 -1.60 2.33
C GLY A 127 13.45 -2.67 2.64
N GLY A 128 13.50 -3.08 3.91
CA GLY A 128 14.44 -4.11 4.38
C GLY A 128 13.95 -5.53 4.06
N GLU A 129 14.51 -6.52 4.75
CA GLU A 129 14.17 -7.94 4.61
C GLU A 129 12.67 -8.22 4.83
N VAL A 130 12.08 -7.67 5.89
CA VAL A 130 10.64 -7.84 6.20
C VAL A 130 9.76 -7.37 5.05
N TYR A 131 10.11 -6.24 4.41
CA TYR A 131 9.38 -5.73 3.27
C TYR A 131 9.53 -6.62 2.03
N ARG A 132 10.76 -7.06 1.73
CA ARG A 132 11.01 -7.95 0.58
C ARG A 132 10.26 -9.26 0.72
N GLY A 133 10.29 -9.88 1.91
CA GLY A 133 9.52 -11.09 2.18
C GLY A 133 8.01 -10.88 2.04
N TRP A 134 7.48 -9.73 2.46
CA TRP A 134 6.06 -9.40 2.22
C TRP A 134 5.75 -9.25 0.72
N VAL A 135 6.58 -8.54 -0.05
CA VAL A 135 6.37 -8.39 -1.50
C VAL A 135 6.39 -9.73 -2.21
N GLU A 136 7.33 -10.61 -1.85
CA GLU A 136 7.42 -11.96 -2.42
C GLU A 136 6.16 -12.80 -2.11
N ALA A 137 5.70 -12.77 -0.87
CA ALA A 137 4.48 -13.47 -0.46
C ALA A 137 3.24 -12.96 -1.22
N GLU A 138 3.09 -11.65 -1.41
CA GLU A 138 1.98 -11.08 -2.20
C GLU A 138 2.08 -11.48 -3.67
N ARG A 139 3.28 -11.51 -4.25
CA ARG A 139 3.48 -11.95 -5.64
C ARG A 139 3.16 -13.43 -5.83
N GLU A 140 3.49 -14.27 -4.85
CA GLU A 140 3.15 -15.70 -4.88
C GLU A 140 1.64 -15.92 -4.75
N ALA A 141 0.96 -15.18 -3.86
CA ALA A 141 -0.48 -15.31 -3.67
C ALA A 141 -1.32 -14.89 -4.89
N VAL A 142 -0.78 -13.97 -5.70
CA VAL A 142 -1.49 -13.39 -6.86
C VAL A 142 -1.23 -14.19 -8.15
N ARG A 143 -0.12 -14.94 -8.26
CA ARG A 143 0.23 -15.78 -9.42
C ARG A 143 -0.62 -17.05 -9.53
#